data_AF-A0A1B8P4F1-F1
#
_entry.id   AF-A0A1B8P4F1-F1
#
_cell.length_a   1.000
_cell.length_b   1.000
_cell.length_c   1.000
_cell.angle_alpha   90.00
_cell.angle_beta   90.00
_cell.angle_gamma   90.00
#
_symmetry.space_group_name_H-M   'P 1'
#
loop_
_entity.id
_entity.type
_entity.pdbx_description
1 polymer ?
#
loop_
_entity_poly.entity_id
_entity_poly.type
_entity_poly.pdbx_seq_one_letter_code
_entity_poly.pdbx_strand_id
1 'polypeptide(L)'
;MLSTANITMQFGPKPLFENVSVKFGQGHRYGLIGANGCGKSTLIKILGGDLEPTSGQVMKDATTRLGKLRQDQFAFENERVIDTVIMGNEELWSVAAERERIYAQAEMSEEDGMAVADLEVRFAELDGYTAEARAGELLLGLGIPSSSTTSR
;
A
#
# COMPACT_ATOMS: atom_id res chain seq x y z
N MET A 1 3.41 -4.35 -16.68
CA MET A 1 2.48 -3.56 -17.51
C MET A 1 1.11 -3.60 -16.85
N LEU A 2 0.40 -2.47 -16.88
CA LEU A 2 -0.99 -2.35 -16.43
C LEU A 2 -1.84 -1.93 -17.63
N SER A 3 -3.00 -2.52 -17.82
CA SER A 3 -3.93 -2.12 -18.87
C SER A 3 -5.37 -2.46 -18.50
N THR A 4 -6.31 -1.79 -19.15
CA THR A 4 -7.74 -2.03 -19.04
C THR A 4 -8.34 -2.38 -20.38
N ALA A 5 -9.36 -3.23 -20.38
CA ALA A 5 -10.16 -3.53 -21.55
C ALA A 5 -11.64 -3.37 -21.21
N ASN A 6 -12.28 -2.42 -21.87
CA ASN A 6 -13.72 -2.15 -21.85
C ASN A 6 -14.29 -2.01 -20.43
N ILE A 7 -13.55 -1.33 -19.53
CA ILE A 7 -14.04 -1.14 -18.17
C ILE A 7 -15.28 -0.26 -18.20
N THR A 8 -16.35 -0.78 -17.61
CA THR A 8 -17.59 -0.06 -17.37
C THR A 8 -17.93 -0.16 -15.89
N MET A 9 -18.33 0.97 -15.30
CA MET A 9 -18.82 1.02 -13.93
C MET A 9 -20.19 1.65 -13.90
N GLN A 10 -21.14 0.97 -13.27
CA GLN A 10 -22.54 1.40 -13.18
C GLN A 10 -23.04 1.29 -11.74
N PHE A 11 -23.71 2.36 -11.30
CA PHE A 11 -24.45 2.37 -10.04
C PHE A 11 -25.92 2.62 -10.36
N GLY A 12 -26.77 1.60 -10.17
CA GLY A 12 -28.19 1.68 -10.52
C GLY A 12 -28.41 1.68 -12.04
N PRO A 13 -29.33 2.51 -12.59
CA PRO A 13 -29.77 2.38 -13.98
C PRO A 13 -28.88 3.09 -15.01
N LYS A 14 -28.01 4.02 -14.58
CA LYS A 14 -27.12 4.77 -15.48
C LYS A 14 -25.66 4.46 -15.21
N PRO A 15 -24.85 4.23 -16.25
CA PRO A 15 -23.42 4.03 -16.10
C PRO A 15 -22.77 5.31 -15.55
N LEU A 16 -21.77 5.14 -14.68
CA LEU A 16 -20.88 6.21 -14.25
C LEU A 16 -19.88 6.55 -15.36
N PHE A 17 -19.34 5.51 -16.00
CA PHE A 17 -18.54 5.59 -17.22
C PHE A 17 -18.52 4.22 -17.91
N GLU A 18 -18.23 4.20 -19.21
CA GLU A 18 -18.27 2.99 -20.04
C GLU A 18 -17.05 2.88 -20.95
N ASN A 19 -16.69 1.64 -21.29
CA ASN A 19 -15.73 1.29 -22.34
C ASN A 19 -14.34 1.92 -22.19
N VAL A 20 -13.84 2.03 -20.95
CA VAL A 20 -12.50 2.56 -20.68
C VAL A 20 -11.43 1.50 -20.97
N SER A 21 -10.72 1.69 -22.09
CA SER A 21 -9.61 0.85 -22.55
C SER A 21 -8.32 1.67 -22.64
N VAL A 22 -7.36 1.40 -21.75
CA VAL A 22 -6.09 2.15 -21.67
C VAL A 22 -4.94 1.19 -21.41
N LYS A 23 -3.79 1.43 -22.04
CA LYS A 23 -2.52 0.75 -21.72
C LYS A 23 -1.56 1.73 -21.06
N PHE A 24 -1.06 1.36 -19.89
CA PHE A 24 -0.08 2.13 -19.14
C PHE A 24 1.34 1.58 -19.43
N GLY A 25 2.10 2.35 -20.20
CA GLY A 25 3.49 2.06 -20.54
C GLY A 25 4.47 2.48 -19.45
N GLN A 26 5.62 1.81 -19.40
CA GLN A 26 6.69 2.17 -18.46
C GLN A 26 7.29 3.55 -18.79
N GLY A 27 7.77 4.27 -17.78
CA GLY A 27 8.42 5.58 -17.95
C GLY A 27 7.48 6.76 -18.24
N HIS A 28 6.16 6.52 -18.29
CA HIS A 28 5.17 7.55 -18.58
C HIS A 28 4.50 8.05 -17.30
N ARG A 29 4.06 9.32 -17.33
CA ARG A 29 3.22 9.93 -16.29
C ARG A 29 1.85 10.22 -16.89
N TYR A 30 0.80 9.77 -16.21
CA TYR A 30 -0.58 9.88 -16.68
C TYR A 30 -1.38 10.78 -15.74
N GLY A 31 -2.15 11.71 -16.32
CA GLY A 31 -3.10 12.55 -15.58
C GLY A 31 -4.53 12.13 -15.90
N LEU A 32 -5.33 11.85 -14.85
CA LEU A 32 -6.76 11.61 -14.98
C LEU A 32 -7.53 12.88 -14.62
N ILE A 33 -8.12 13.53 -15.63
CA ILE A 33 -8.87 14.78 -15.48
C ILE A 33 -10.35 14.58 -15.84
N GLY A 34 -11.21 15.45 -15.32
CA GLY A 34 -12.66 15.43 -15.56
C GLY A 34 -13.44 16.10 -14.44
N ALA A 35 -14.72 16.37 -14.66
CA ALA A 35 -15.60 17.02 -13.68
C ALA A 35 -15.71 16.22 -12.37
N ASN A 36 -16.09 16.88 -11.28
CA ASN A 36 -16.40 16.19 -10.03
C ASN A 36 -17.58 15.23 -10.25
N GLY A 37 -17.49 14.02 -9.70
CA GLY A 37 -18.50 12.98 -9.90
C GLY A 37 -18.39 12.18 -11.20
N CYS A 38 -17.46 12.47 -12.12
CA CYS A 38 -17.31 11.69 -13.36
C CYS A 38 -16.65 10.30 -13.19
N GLY A 39 -16.43 9.85 -11.95
CA GLY A 39 -15.89 8.53 -11.65
C GLY A 39 -14.36 8.40 -11.61
N LYS A 40 -13.60 9.50 -11.52
CA LYS A 40 -12.12 9.46 -11.41
C LYS A 40 -11.63 8.56 -10.27
N SER A 41 -12.10 8.82 -9.05
CA SER A 41 -11.72 8.04 -7.87
C SER A 41 -12.19 6.59 -7.99
N THR A 42 -13.32 6.35 -8.66
CA THR A 42 -13.86 5.02 -8.93
C THR A 42 -12.96 4.25 -9.89
N LEU A 43 -12.49 4.87 -10.98
CA LEU A 43 -11.53 4.26 -11.89
C LEU A 43 -10.20 3.94 -11.19
N ILE A 44 -9.71 4.83 -10.33
CA ILE A 44 -8.50 4.58 -9.52
C ILE A 44 -8.70 3.38 -8.58
N LYS A 45 -9.87 3.25 -7.95
CA LYS A 45 -10.21 2.07 -7.12
C LYS A 45 -10.23 0.78 -7.95
N ILE A 46 -10.80 0.81 -9.15
CA ILE A 46 -10.84 -0.35 -10.06
C ILE A 46 -9.42 -0.75 -10.50
N LEU A 47 -8.58 0.22 -10.91
CA LEU A 47 -7.18 -0.04 -11.23
C LEU A 47 -6.40 -0.61 -10.04
N GLY A 48 -6.74 -0.16 -8.83
CA GLY A 48 -6.19 -0.60 -7.55
C GLY A 48 -6.64 -2.00 -7.10
N GLY A 49 -7.72 -2.53 -7.68
CA GLY A 49 -8.35 -3.76 -7.20
C GLY A 49 -9.28 -3.57 -5.99
N ASP A 50 -9.49 -2.33 -5.52
CA ASP A 50 -10.37 -2.03 -4.38
C ASP A 50 -11.87 -2.07 -4.75
N LEU A 51 -12.18 -2.13 -6.04
CA LEU A 51 -13.54 -2.13 -6.56
C LEU A 51 -13.60 -2.96 -7.83
N GLU A 52 -14.48 -3.95 -7.88
CA GLU A 52 -14.73 -4.69 -9.11
C GLU A 52 -15.56 -3.84 -10.08
N PRO A 53 -15.19 -3.80 -11.37
CA PRO A 53 -16.00 -3.12 -12.39
C PRO A 53 -17.28 -3.92 -12.66
N THR A 54 -18.31 -3.25 -13.18
CA THR A 54 -19.53 -3.93 -13.63
C THR A 54 -19.25 -4.84 -14.83
N SER A 55 -18.35 -4.42 -15.73
CA SER A 55 -17.86 -5.24 -16.82
C SER A 55 -16.48 -4.78 -17.31
N GLY A 56 -15.84 -5.61 -18.12
CA GLY A 56 -14.46 -5.42 -18.57
C GLY A 56 -13.45 -6.04 -17.60
N GLN A 57 -12.16 -5.80 -17.85
CA GLN A 57 -11.09 -6.37 -17.03
C GLN A 57 -9.87 -5.47 -16.92
N VAL A 58 -9.20 -5.55 -15.76
CA VAL A 58 -7.89 -4.96 -15.50
C VAL A 58 -6.85 -6.06 -15.64
N MET A 59 -5.84 -5.85 -16.48
CA MET A 59 -4.74 -6.78 -16.71
C MET A 59 -3.46 -6.18 -16.16
N LYS A 60 -2.78 -6.91 -15.29
CA LYS A 60 -1.52 -6.52 -14.65
C LYS A 60 -0.51 -7.66 -14.79
N ASP A 61 0.72 -7.36 -15.22
CA ASP A 61 1.79 -8.37 -15.25
C ASP A 61 2.12 -8.86 -13.83
N ALA A 62 2.49 -10.13 -13.71
CA ALA A 62 2.78 -10.78 -12.43
C ALA A 62 3.85 -10.04 -11.59
N THR A 63 4.83 -9.42 -12.25
CA THR A 63 5.92 -8.69 -11.58
C THR A 63 5.58 -7.23 -11.26
N THR A 64 4.43 -6.72 -11.72
CA THR A 64 4.07 -5.32 -11.48
C THR A 64 3.46 -5.15 -10.10
N ARG A 65 4.16 -4.43 -9.23
CA ARG A 65 3.63 -3.93 -7.95
C ARG A 65 2.88 -2.61 -8.18
N LEU A 66 1.74 -2.46 -7.53
CA LEU A 66 0.91 -1.26 -7.59
C LEU A 66 0.82 -0.65 -6.20
N GLY A 67 1.32 0.59 -6.06
CA GLY A 67 1.15 1.39 -4.85
C GLY A 67 0.03 2.41 -5.06
N LYS A 68 -0.80 2.60 -4.05
CA LYS A 68 -1.89 3.58 -4.07
C LYS A 68 -1.81 4.49 -2.86
N LEU A 69 -1.70 5.79 -3.10
CA LEU A 69 -1.85 6.80 -2.06
C LEU A 69 -3.34 7.00 -1.77
N ARG A 70 -3.74 6.83 -0.51
CA ARG A 70 -5.11 7.08 -0.06
C ARG A 70 -5.30 8.60 0.12
N GLN A 71 -6.54 9.07 -0.05
CA GLN A 71 -6.87 10.50 0.14
C GLN A 71 -6.98 10.90 1.61
N ASP A 72 -7.00 9.92 2.51
CA ASP A 72 -7.05 10.16 3.95
C ASP A 72 -5.67 10.61 4.44
N GLN A 73 -5.54 11.91 4.68
CA GLN A 73 -4.31 12.54 5.15
C GLN A 73 -4.08 12.32 6.66
N PHE A 74 -5.10 11.86 7.39
CA PHE A 74 -5.06 11.75 8.85
C PHE A 74 -4.87 10.31 9.34
N ALA A 75 -4.79 9.34 8.42
CA ALA A 75 -4.71 7.92 8.75
C ALA A 75 -3.53 7.52 9.67
N PHE A 76 -2.49 8.37 9.79
CA PHE A 76 -1.26 8.06 10.52
C PHE A 76 -0.81 9.20 11.45
N GLU A 77 -1.73 10.08 11.89
CA GLU A 77 -1.36 11.23 12.76
C GLU A 77 -0.71 10.82 14.08
N ASN A 78 -1.03 9.64 14.60
CA ASN A 78 -0.52 9.15 15.88
C ASN A 78 0.76 8.31 15.75
N GLU A 79 1.24 8.12 14.52
CA GLU A 79 2.39 7.26 14.23
C GLU A 79 3.66 8.10 14.05
N ARG A 80 4.82 7.52 14.36
CA ARG A 80 6.09 8.16 13.99
C ARG A 80 6.20 8.17 12.46
N VAL A 81 6.78 9.23 11.90
CA VAL A 81 6.96 9.35 10.45
C VAL A 81 7.74 8.16 9.88
N ILE A 82 8.79 7.71 10.58
CA ILE A 82 9.57 6.54 10.16
C ILE A 82 8.74 5.25 10.16
N ASP A 83 7.88 5.05 11.16
CA ASP A 83 7.00 3.88 11.24
C ASP A 83 5.98 3.90 10.11
N THR A 84 5.46 5.09 9.76
CA THR A 84 4.51 5.23 8.65
C THR A 84 5.11 4.81 7.32
N VAL A 85 6.41 5.02 7.12
CA VAL A 85 7.13 4.53 5.93
C VAL A 85 7.26 3.01 5.96
N ILE A 86 7.62 2.43 7.11
CA ILE A 86 7.75 0.98 7.29
C ILE A 86 6.40 0.28 7.14
N MET A 87 5.32 0.87 7.65
CA MET A 87 3.92 0.42 7.47
C MET A 87 3.50 0.31 6.00
N GLY A 88 4.18 1.03 5.09
CA GLY A 88 3.99 0.85 3.65
C GLY A 88 4.30 -0.57 3.16
N ASN A 89 5.04 -1.36 3.94
CA ASN A 89 5.19 -2.80 3.79
C ASN A 89 4.37 -3.51 4.88
N GLU A 90 3.11 -3.82 4.58
CA GLU A 90 2.16 -4.42 5.53
C GLU A 90 2.66 -5.76 6.11
N GLU A 91 3.31 -6.60 5.29
CA GLU A 91 3.86 -7.88 5.74
C GLU A 91 5.00 -7.67 6.75
N LEU A 92 5.95 -6.78 6.44
CA LEU A 92 7.04 -6.46 7.35
C LEU A 92 6.53 -5.87 8.68
N TRP A 93 5.58 -4.94 8.61
CA TRP A 93 5.01 -4.31 9.80
C TRP A 93 4.29 -5.31 10.69
N SER A 94 3.46 -6.19 10.10
CA SER A 94 2.76 -7.24 10.86
C SER A 94 3.70 -8.24 11.51
N VAL A 95 4.75 -8.69 10.81
CA VAL A 95 5.78 -9.56 11.37
C VAL A 95 6.53 -8.86 12.51
N ALA A 96 6.89 -7.58 12.35
CA ALA A 96 7.56 -6.80 13.39
C ALA A 96 6.70 -6.65 14.65
N ALA A 97 5.43 -6.28 14.49
CA ALA A 97 4.50 -6.08 15.59
C ALA A 97 4.26 -7.38 16.37
N GLU A 98 4.14 -8.51 15.68
CA GLU A 98 3.93 -9.81 16.32
C GLU A 98 5.18 -10.29 17.07
N ARG A 99 6.37 -10.08 16.51
CA ARG A 99 7.64 -10.34 17.22
C ARG A 99 7.72 -9.54 18.52
N GLU A 100 7.47 -8.23 18.44
CA GLU A 100 7.47 -7.34 19.61
C GLU A 100 6.44 -7.79 20.66
N ARG A 101 5.24 -8.20 20.23
CA ARG A 101 4.20 -8.74 21.11
C ARG A 101 4.68 -9.96 21.89
N ILE A 102 5.35 -10.90 21.23
CA ILE A 102 5.88 -12.11 21.88
C ILE A 102 7.02 -11.75 22.84
N TYR A 103 7.96 -10.90 22.42
CA TYR A 103 9.07 -10.46 23.28
C TYR A 103 8.64 -9.63 24.50
N ALA A 104 7.49 -8.97 24.43
CA ALA A 104 6.92 -8.21 25.55
C ALA A 104 6.22 -9.09 26.61
N GLN A 105 6.02 -10.38 26.35
CA GLN A 105 5.41 -11.28 27.32
C GLN A 105 6.36 -11.55 28.50
N ALA A 106 5.83 -11.55 29.72
CA ALA A 106 6.63 -11.78 30.94
C ALA A 106 7.16 -13.22 31.03
N GLU A 107 6.40 -14.18 30.50
CA GLU A 107 6.81 -15.58 30.34
C GLU A 107 6.50 -15.99 28.90
N MET A 108 7.50 -16.50 28.20
CA MET A 108 7.36 -16.99 26.82
C MET A 108 7.14 -18.50 26.86
N SER A 109 6.03 -18.97 26.30
CA SER A 109 5.77 -20.41 26.20
C SER A 109 6.66 -21.06 25.13
N GLU A 110 6.73 -22.40 25.10
CA GLU A 110 7.43 -23.13 24.05
C GLU A 110 6.79 -22.86 22.66
N GLU A 111 5.46 -22.73 22.60
CA GLU A 111 4.72 -22.39 21.38
C GLU A 111 5.07 -20.98 20.89
N ASP A 112 5.10 -19.98 21.79
CA ASP A 112 5.54 -18.62 21.45
C ASP A 112 7.00 -18.60 20.96
N GLY A 113 7.86 -19.41 21.58
CA GLY A 113 9.26 -19.57 21.17
C GLY A 113 9.41 -20.13 19.75
N MET A 114 8.60 -21.11 19.36
CA MET A 114 8.56 -21.61 17.98
C MET A 114 8.01 -20.57 17.01
N ALA A 115 6.91 -19.90 17.38
CA ALA A 115 6.29 -18.87 16.55
C ALA A 115 7.23 -17.69 16.27
N VAL A 116 7.93 -17.18 17.29
CA VAL A 116 8.87 -16.07 17.10
C VAL A 116 10.08 -16.48 16.27
N ALA A 117 10.53 -17.74 16.34
CA ALA A 117 11.62 -18.24 15.50
C ALA A 117 11.25 -18.20 14.00
N ASP A 118 10.03 -18.61 13.64
CA ASP A 118 9.54 -18.52 12.26
C ASP A 118 9.39 -17.05 11.82
N LEU A 119 8.91 -16.18 12.72
CA LEU A 119 8.79 -14.76 12.45
C LEU A 119 10.16 -14.07 12.28
N GLU A 120 11.20 -14.46 13.02
CA GLU A 120 12.57 -13.96 12.84
C GLU A 120 13.10 -14.26 11.43
N VAL A 121 12.88 -15.49 10.94
CA VAL A 121 13.26 -15.87 9.57
C VAL A 121 12.53 -14.98 8.57
N ARG A 122 11.21 -14.81 8.74
CA ARG A 122 10.42 -13.95 7.85
C ARG A 122 10.84 -12.48 7.91
N PHE A 123 11.14 -11.98 9.10
CA PHE A 123 11.61 -10.63 9.30
C PHE A 123 12.95 -10.39 8.60
N ALA A 124 13.87 -11.36 8.66
CA ALA A 124 15.14 -11.31 7.95
C ALA A 124 14.93 -11.32 6.42
N GLU A 125 14.05 -12.18 5.90
CA GLU A 125 13.72 -12.24 4.46
C GLU A 125 13.10 -10.94 3.92
N LEU A 126 12.42 -10.18 4.78
CA LEU A 126 11.82 -8.89 4.46
C LEU A 126 12.78 -7.70 4.68
N ASP A 127 14.08 -7.97 4.87
CA ASP A 127 15.12 -7.00 5.19
C ASP A 127 14.84 -6.19 6.47
N GLY A 128 14.10 -6.76 7.42
CA GLY A 128 13.55 -6.05 8.56
C GLY A 128 14.58 -5.35 9.45
N TYR A 129 15.78 -5.93 9.61
CA TYR A 129 16.87 -5.31 10.39
C TYR A 129 17.43 -4.04 9.76
N THR A 130 17.16 -3.79 8.47
CA THR A 130 17.58 -2.57 7.76
C THR A 130 16.41 -1.62 7.49
N ALA A 131 15.20 -1.97 7.92
CA ALA A 131 13.97 -1.26 7.56
C ALA A 131 13.99 0.21 8.01
N GLU A 132 14.42 0.49 9.24
CA GLU A 132 14.53 1.87 9.72
C GLU A 132 15.56 2.68 8.92
N ALA A 133 16.73 2.12 8.63
CA ALA A 133 17.76 2.81 7.84
C ALA A 133 17.25 3.15 6.43
N ARG A 134 16.60 2.18 5.76
CA ARG A 134 15.99 2.38 4.44
C ARG A 134 14.84 3.38 4.46
N ALA A 135 14.00 3.34 5.50
CA ALA A 135 12.94 4.32 5.69
C ALA A 135 13.52 5.72 5.89
N GLY A 136 14.60 5.85 6.66
CA GLY A 136 15.34 7.09 6.84
C GLY A 136 15.91 7.65 5.54
N GLU A 137 16.51 6.80 4.69
CA GLU A 137 17.01 7.19 3.37
C GLU A 137 15.89 7.72 2.45
N LEU A 138 14.72 7.07 2.45
CA LEU A 138 13.55 7.52 1.70
C LEU A 138 13.06 8.89 2.16
N LEU A 139 12.95 9.09 3.48
CA LEU A 139 12.54 10.37 4.07
C LEU A 139 13.53 11.48 3.75
N LEU A 140 14.84 11.21 3.88
CA LEU A 140 15.90 12.15 3.52
C LEU A 140 15.82 12.54 2.04
N GLY A 141 15.60 11.57 1.15
CA GLY A 141 15.42 11.82 -0.29
C GLY A 141 14.21 12.70 -0.63
N LEU A 142 13.20 12.73 0.26
CA LEU A 142 12.03 13.61 0.16
C LEU A 142 12.19 14.93 0.93
N GLY A 143 13.33 15.16 1.60
CA GLY A 143 13.57 16.33 2.42
C GLY A 143 12.83 16.33 3.76
N ILE A 144 12.39 15.18 4.24
CA ILE A 144 11.71 15.00 5.53
C ILE A 144 12.74 14.57 6.58
N PRO A 145 12.96 15.34 7.66
CA PRO A 145 13.96 14.99 8.66
C PRO A 145 13.57 13.74 9.46
N SER A 146 14.53 12.85 9.73
CA SER A 146 14.29 11.59 10.45
C SER A 146 13.83 11.76 11.90
N SER A 147 14.07 12.93 12.51
CA SER A 147 13.63 13.29 13.85
C SER A 147 12.26 13.97 13.88
N SER A 148 11.56 14.13 12.74
CA SER A 148 10.19 14.64 12.78
C SER A 148 9.29 13.56 13.38
N THR A 149 9.02 13.67 14.67
CA THR A 149 7.75 13.18 15.19
C THR A 149 6.65 13.95 14.44
N THR A 150 5.58 13.28 14.05
CA THR A 150 4.32 13.91 13.67
C THR A 150 3.71 14.55 14.93
N SER A 151 4.41 15.51 15.50
CA SER A 151 3.98 16.27 16.67
C SER A 151 3.56 17.65 16.18
N ARG A 152 2.32 18.02 16.53
CA ARG A 152 1.96 19.41 16.72
C ARG A 152 2.92 20.11 17.68
#